data_AF-W6MRK0-F1
#
_entry.id   AF-W6MRK0-F1
#
_cell.length_a   1.000
_cell.length_b   1.000
_cell.length_c   1.000
_cell.angle_alpha   90.00
_cell.angle_beta   90.00
_cell.angle_gamma   90.00
#
_symmetry.space_group_name_H-M   'P 1'
#
loop_
_entity.id
_entity.type
_entity.pdbx_description
1 polymer ?
#
loop_
_entity_poly.entity_id
_entity_poly.type
_entity_poly.pdbx_seq_one_letter_code
_entity_poly.pdbx_strand_id
1 'polypeptide(L)'
;MILLTLELGTRLIPHSKSNYGRLLTGLISRPRVYRTRSLSITQPRDLEETVKDEGPAKRVPAQQKRKSKTNPATKYKSVAAYLSYAHQGGVSTDSTVFKGNVYELTTLELLQENLWLSNILHQGGAHDRGVDARANWDLNQFKDADPVESPVASRSIMVNSRRIKPLVERKNAESLHVKLFVQCKCYEKTSIDTRMIREINGTYLNNVPERDRSRVFFMIASPNGFTKQGRRDFDNSSNPLIHCQIDKMNIVDTRGSGYDITNYTPSRIRSFYCNPVAEALLKGLDWNLTLKHSRQAEISHRTV
;
A
#
# COMPACT_ATOMS: atom_id res chain seq x y z
N MET A 1 56.05 -6.02 -3.85
CA MET A 1 55.52 -6.86 -4.95
C MET A 1 55.14 -8.19 -4.33
N ILE A 2 53.89 -8.33 -3.88
CA ILE A 2 53.36 -9.53 -3.23
C ILE A 2 52.06 -9.86 -3.98
N LEU A 3 52.08 -10.96 -4.73
CA LEU A 3 50.90 -11.55 -5.36
C LEU A 3 50.18 -12.41 -4.32
N LEU A 4 48.94 -12.06 -4.01
CA LEU A 4 48.01 -12.92 -3.27
C LEU A 4 46.88 -13.33 -4.22
N THR A 5 46.92 -14.60 -4.61
CA THR A 5 45.90 -15.30 -5.38
C THR A 5 44.73 -15.64 -4.45
N LEU A 6 43.53 -15.16 -4.77
CA LEU A 6 42.29 -15.54 -4.08
C LEU A 6 41.54 -16.57 -4.94
N GLU A 7 41.48 -17.81 -4.46
CA GLU A 7 40.64 -18.87 -5.01
C GLU A 7 39.17 -18.66 -4.59
N LEU A 8 38.28 -18.51 -5.56
CA LEU A 8 36.83 -18.48 -5.36
C LEU A 8 36.28 -19.92 -5.43
N GLY A 9 36.02 -20.51 -4.27
CA GLY A 9 35.32 -21.79 -4.16
C GLY A 9 33.81 -21.64 -4.31
N THR A 10 33.26 -22.00 -5.47
CA THR A 10 31.82 -22.15 -5.68
C THR A 10 31.31 -23.47 -5.10
N ARG A 11 30.52 -23.42 -4.02
CA ARG A 11 29.74 -24.57 -3.54
C ARG A 11 28.33 -24.54 -4.12
N LEU A 12 28.04 -25.50 -5.00
CA LEU A 12 26.71 -25.82 -5.50
C LEU A 12 25.89 -26.52 -4.41
N ILE A 13 24.70 -26.01 -4.12
CA ILE A 13 23.72 -26.67 -3.24
C ILE A 13 22.71 -27.43 -4.13
N PRO A 14 22.43 -28.72 -3.88
CA PRO A 14 21.51 -29.50 -4.71
C PRO A 14 20.04 -29.21 -4.38
N HIS A 15 19.23 -29.11 -5.43
CA HIS A 15 17.78 -29.06 -5.39
C HIS A 15 17.18 -30.35 -4.82
N SER A 16 16.42 -30.25 -3.72
CA SER A 16 15.56 -31.34 -3.24
C SER A 16 14.20 -31.31 -3.96
N LYS A 17 13.81 -32.46 -4.48
CA LYS A 17 12.51 -32.73 -5.11
C LYS A 17 11.47 -32.94 -4.00
N SER A 18 10.38 -32.17 -4.01
CA SER A 18 9.22 -32.41 -3.17
C SER A 18 8.10 -33.01 -4.01
N ASN A 19 7.85 -34.31 -3.77
CA ASN A 19 6.67 -35.04 -4.18
C ASN A 19 5.51 -34.65 -3.27
N TYR A 20 4.38 -34.20 -3.83
CA TYR A 20 3.09 -34.34 -3.17
C TYR A 20 2.06 -34.95 -4.12
N GLY A 21 1.73 -36.20 -3.79
CA GLY A 21 0.71 -37.00 -4.43
C GLY A 21 -0.70 -36.60 -3.99
N ARG A 22 -1.63 -37.02 -4.86
CA ARG A 22 -3.08 -37.07 -4.68
C ARG A 22 -3.49 -37.66 -3.35
N LEU A 23 -4.52 -37.07 -2.74
CA LEU A 23 -5.61 -37.82 -2.09
C LEU A 23 -6.93 -37.09 -2.36
N LEU A 24 -7.84 -37.81 -3.01
CA LEU A 24 -9.25 -37.48 -3.24
C LEU A 24 -10.07 -38.30 -2.24
N THR A 25 -10.88 -37.63 -1.43
CA THR A 25 -12.21 -38.03 -0.91
C THR A 25 -12.79 -36.73 -0.30
N GLY A 26 -14.01 -36.27 -0.53
CA GLY A 26 -15.27 -36.95 -0.79
C GLY A 26 -16.24 -36.54 0.32
N LEU A 27 -16.84 -35.35 0.24
CA LEU A 27 -17.99 -34.99 1.07
C LEU A 27 -18.96 -34.08 0.30
N ILE A 28 -20.10 -34.71 -0.02
CA ILE A 28 -21.33 -34.12 -0.56
C ILE A 28 -21.96 -33.27 0.55
N SER A 29 -22.19 -31.98 0.31
CA SER A 29 -23.01 -31.14 1.18
C SER A 29 -24.17 -30.54 0.40
N ARG A 30 -25.38 -30.76 0.94
CA ARG A 30 -26.70 -30.43 0.37
C ARG A 30 -26.95 -28.91 0.38
N PRO A 31 -27.73 -28.38 -0.57
CA PRO A 31 -28.13 -26.97 -0.55
C PRO A 31 -29.16 -26.69 0.56
N ARG A 32 -28.88 -25.69 1.40
CA ARG A 32 -29.86 -25.09 2.32
C ARG A 32 -30.73 -24.09 1.55
N VAL A 33 -32.02 -24.42 1.43
CA VAL A 33 -33.08 -23.52 0.98
C VAL A 33 -33.33 -22.48 2.08
N TYR A 34 -33.03 -21.21 1.81
CA TYR A 34 -33.45 -20.11 2.67
C TYR A 34 -34.83 -19.63 2.25
N ARG A 35 -35.79 -19.80 3.17
CA ARG A 35 -37.17 -19.33 3.07
C ARG A 35 -37.19 -17.82 3.35
N THR A 36 -37.49 -17.02 2.32
CA THR A 36 -37.77 -15.59 2.45
C THR A 36 -39.07 -15.39 3.24
N ARG A 37 -38.98 -14.78 4.44
CA ARG A 37 -40.13 -14.20 5.13
C ARG A 37 -40.29 -12.76 4.63
N SER A 38 -41.43 -12.49 4.00
CA SER A 38 -41.95 -11.16 3.72
C SER A 38 -42.26 -10.45 5.05
N LEU A 39 -41.66 -9.29 5.26
CA LEU A 39 -42.04 -8.36 6.33
C LEU A 39 -43.03 -7.37 5.73
N SER A 40 -44.25 -7.37 6.27
CA SER A 40 -45.31 -6.42 5.97
C SER A 40 -44.94 -5.03 6.48
N ILE A 41 -45.05 -4.05 5.59
CA ILE A 41 -44.85 -2.62 5.82
C ILE A 41 -46.08 -2.09 6.57
N THR A 42 -45.90 -1.67 7.81
CA THR A 42 -46.91 -0.93 8.58
C THR A 42 -46.67 0.56 8.35
N GLN A 43 -47.65 1.27 7.78
CA GLN A 43 -47.64 2.72 7.65
C GLN A 43 -47.85 3.40 9.02
N PRO A 44 -47.15 4.50 9.35
CA PRO A 44 -47.58 5.39 10.41
C PRO A 44 -48.52 6.47 9.86
N ARG A 45 -49.61 6.65 10.61
CA ARG A 45 -50.66 7.66 10.50
C ARG A 45 -50.22 9.02 11.06
N ASP A 46 -50.80 10.03 10.43
CA ASP A 46 -51.37 11.27 10.96
C ASP A 46 -50.46 12.25 11.74
N LEU A 47 -50.24 13.38 11.05
CA LEU A 47 -49.78 14.66 11.56
C LEU A 47 -50.91 15.33 12.35
N GLU A 48 -50.67 15.63 13.62
CA GLU A 48 -51.41 16.67 14.35
C GLU A 48 -50.50 17.88 14.60
N GLU A 49 -50.97 19.02 14.10
CA GLU A 49 -50.50 20.37 14.42
C GLU A 49 -50.68 20.67 15.91
N THR A 50 -49.66 21.23 16.55
CA THR A 50 -49.84 22.07 17.74
C THR A 50 -48.93 23.28 17.67
N VAL A 51 -49.56 24.43 17.83
CA VAL A 51 -49.04 25.79 17.76
C VAL A 51 -48.63 26.25 19.17
N LYS A 52 -47.69 27.22 19.20
CA LYS A 52 -47.35 28.18 20.28
C LYS A 52 -46.28 27.72 21.28
N ASP A 53 -45.15 28.42 21.32
CA ASP A 53 -44.92 29.44 22.35
C ASP A 53 -43.67 30.29 22.02
N GLU A 54 -43.81 31.61 22.10
CA GLU A 54 -42.70 32.56 21.94
C GLU A 54 -42.03 32.82 23.29
N GLY A 55 -40.74 32.48 23.40
CA GLY A 55 -39.90 32.70 24.58
C GLY A 55 -38.57 33.39 24.24
N PRO A 56 -37.94 34.07 25.21
CA PRO A 56 -37.20 35.32 24.98
C PRO A 56 -35.77 35.16 24.45
N ALA A 57 -35.31 36.26 23.84
CA ALA A 57 -34.05 36.48 23.15
C ALA A 57 -32.81 35.83 23.81
N LYS A 58 -32.24 34.84 23.13
CA LYS A 58 -30.90 34.32 23.41
C LYS A 58 -29.84 35.32 22.94
N ARG A 59 -29.00 35.77 23.88
CA ARG A 59 -27.75 36.50 23.64
C ARG A 59 -26.92 35.79 22.58
N VAL A 60 -26.63 36.51 21.49
CA VAL A 60 -25.73 36.09 20.42
C VAL A 60 -24.31 35.95 21.00
N PRO A 61 -23.69 34.76 20.98
CA PRO A 61 -22.29 34.63 21.38
C PRO A 61 -21.40 35.32 20.34
N ALA A 62 -20.44 36.08 20.85
CA ALA A 62 -19.43 36.79 20.07
C ALA A 62 -18.85 35.89 18.97
N GLN A 63 -18.92 36.37 17.73
CA GLN A 63 -18.30 35.76 16.57
C GLN A 63 -16.78 35.71 16.79
N GLN A 64 -16.29 34.61 17.38
CA GLN A 64 -14.89 34.24 17.27
C GLN A 64 -14.57 34.14 15.79
N LYS A 65 -13.71 35.04 15.31
CA LYS A 65 -13.07 34.98 13.98
C LYS A 65 -12.52 33.57 13.77
N ARG A 66 -13.31 32.72 13.11
CA ARG A 66 -12.86 31.43 12.59
C ARG A 66 -11.78 31.76 11.57
N LYS A 67 -10.52 31.66 11.98
CA LYS A 67 -9.39 31.62 11.05
C LYS A 67 -9.77 30.62 9.97
N SER A 68 -9.89 31.10 8.74
CA SER A 68 -10.23 30.30 7.57
C SER A 68 -9.27 29.11 7.54
N LYS A 69 -9.76 27.92 7.88
CA LYS A 69 -9.05 26.66 7.66
C LYS A 69 -8.98 26.47 6.15
N THR A 70 -7.95 27.03 5.53
CA THR A 70 -7.55 26.65 4.18
C THR A 70 -7.32 25.14 4.18
N ASN A 71 -8.05 24.42 3.33
CA ASN A 71 -7.94 22.98 3.17
C ASN A 71 -6.47 22.61 2.86
N PRO A 72 -5.76 21.85 3.71
CA PRO A 72 -4.33 21.61 3.59
C PRO A 72 -4.03 20.44 2.64
N ALA A 73 -4.76 20.34 1.53
CA ALA A 73 -4.48 19.32 0.52
C ALA A 73 -3.15 19.67 -0.16
N THR A 74 -2.08 18.97 0.24
CA THR A 74 -0.66 19.08 -0.17
C THR A 74 0.12 20.31 0.32
N LYS A 75 0.34 20.44 1.64
CA LYS A 75 1.17 21.54 2.15
C LYS A 75 2.68 21.35 1.93
N TYR A 76 3.17 20.12 1.79
CA TYR A 76 4.59 19.81 1.67
C TYR A 76 4.79 18.61 0.74
N LYS A 77 5.88 18.65 -0.05
CA LYS A 77 6.22 17.64 -1.08
C LYS A 77 7.47 16.81 -0.76
N SER A 78 8.16 17.14 0.34
CA SER A 78 9.37 16.43 0.77
C SER A 78 9.47 16.40 2.28
N VAL A 79 10.25 15.46 2.80
CA VAL A 79 10.52 15.34 4.25
C VAL A 79 11.14 16.64 4.78
N ALA A 80 12.14 17.19 4.08
CA ALA A 80 12.83 18.42 4.49
C ALA A 80 11.87 19.63 4.59
N ALA A 81 10.95 19.77 3.64
CA ALA A 81 9.94 20.83 3.66
C ALA A 81 8.97 20.66 4.85
N TYR A 82 8.60 19.41 5.16
CA TYR A 82 7.76 19.11 6.32
C TYR A 82 8.45 19.40 7.65
N LEU A 83 9.71 18.98 7.81
CA LEU A 83 10.48 19.23 9.03
C LEU A 83 10.62 20.73 9.32
N SER A 84 10.90 21.53 8.28
CA SER A 84 10.96 22.99 8.37
C SER A 84 9.62 23.58 8.83
N TYR A 85 8.50 23.11 8.26
CA TYR A 85 7.16 23.51 8.66
C TYR A 85 6.84 23.12 10.11
N ALA A 86 7.17 21.89 10.50
CA ALA A 86 6.92 21.37 11.84
C ALA A 86 7.71 22.16 12.88
N HIS A 87 8.96 22.53 12.57
CA HIS A 87 9.80 23.36 13.43
C HIS A 87 9.18 24.73 13.69
N GLN A 88 8.79 25.43 12.62
CA GLN A 88 8.14 26.75 12.71
C GLN A 88 6.80 26.68 13.44
N GLY A 89 6.07 25.57 13.28
CA GLY A 89 4.77 25.35 13.93
C GLY A 89 4.85 24.82 15.35
N GLY A 90 6.04 24.52 15.88
CA GLY A 90 6.22 23.90 17.19
C GLY A 90 5.55 22.51 17.31
N VAL A 91 5.50 21.75 16.21
CA VAL A 91 4.85 20.43 16.19
C VAL A 91 5.78 19.43 16.88
N SER A 92 5.35 18.88 18.02
CA SER A 92 6.11 17.87 18.75
C SER A 92 6.51 16.69 17.85
N THR A 93 7.81 16.37 17.86
CA THR A 93 8.44 15.25 17.14
C THR A 93 7.96 13.88 17.65
N ASP A 94 7.44 13.83 18.88
CA ASP A 94 6.89 12.62 19.48
C ASP A 94 5.43 12.36 19.11
N SER A 95 4.76 13.36 18.53
CA SER A 95 3.36 13.24 18.15
C SER A 95 3.14 12.20 17.05
N THR A 96 2.03 11.48 17.12
CA THR A 96 1.64 10.49 16.10
C THR A 96 1.44 11.12 14.72
N VAL A 97 0.95 12.36 14.70
CA VAL A 97 0.80 13.16 13.47
C VAL A 97 2.17 13.44 12.84
N PHE A 98 3.16 13.85 13.65
CA PHE A 98 4.50 14.11 13.15
C PHE A 98 5.13 12.85 12.54
N LYS A 99 5.11 11.74 13.30
CA LYS A 99 5.67 10.46 12.85
C LYS A 99 4.98 9.93 11.61
N GLY A 100 3.64 10.05 11.55
CA GLY A 100 2.84 9.69 10.38
C GLY A 100 3.24 10.46 9.13
N ASN A 101 3.31 11.79 9.22
CA ASN A 101 3.66 12.65 8.07
C ASN A 101 5.09 12.40 7.58
N VAL A 102 6.06 12.26 8.49
CA VAL A 102 7.45 11.91 8.11
C VAL A 102 7.44 10.56 7.39
N TYR A 103 6.80 9.54 7.98
CA TYR A 103 6.74 8.21 7.38
C TYR A 103 6.09 8.19 6.00
N GLU A 104 4.98 8.92 5.82
CA GLU A 104 4.31 9.07 4.53
C GLU A 104 5.23 9.68 3.48
N LEU A 105 5.84 10.83 3.78
CA LEU A 105 6.70 11.54 2.82
C LEU A 105 7.93 10.72 2.46
N THR A 106 8.60 10.13 3.45
CA THR A 106 9.74 9.25 3.23
C THR A 106 9.36 8.02 2.40
N THR A 107 8.17 7.45 2.64
CA THR A 107 7.66 6.34 1.84
C THR A 107 7.49 6.76 0.38
N LEU A 108 6.88 7.91 0.12
CA LEU A 108 6.66 8.38 -1.25
C LEU A 108 7.96 8.68 -1.99
N GLU A 109 8.94 9.31 -1.33
CA GLU A 109 10.29 9.53 -1.88
C GLU A 109 10.94 8.19 -2.26
N LEU A 110 10.96 7.22 -1.34
CA LEU A 110 11.53 5.89 -1.60
C LEU A 110 10.82 5.15 -2.74
N LEU A 111 9.49 5.18 -2.78
CA LEU A 111 8.73 4.51 -3.84
C LEU A 111 8.93 5.21 -5.19
N GLN A 112 9.05 6.53 -5.22
CA GLN A 112 9.36 7.28 -6.43
C GLN A 112 10.71 6.86 -7.02
N GLU A 113 11.74 6.80 -6.17
CA GLU A 113 13.10 6.43 -6.56
C GLU A 113 13.22 4.97 -6.99
N ASN A 114 12.57 4.05 -6.28
CA ASN A 114 12.77 2.62 -6.49
C ASN A 114 11.75 2.01 -7.47
N LEU A 115 10.53 2.55 -7.58
CA LEU A 115 9.48 1.97 -8.44
C LEU A 115 9.14 2.83 -9.65
N TRP A 116 9.91 3.89 -9.93
CA TRP A 116 9.67 4.82 -11.05
C TRP A 116 8.23 5.33 -11.06
N LEU A 117 7.74 5.71 -9.89
CA LEU A 117 6.42 6.33 -9.79
C LEU A 117 6.46 7.73 -10.36
N SER A 118 5.43 8.09 -11.12
CA SER A 118 5.24 9.43 -11.67
C SER A 118 3.86 9.97 -11.29
N ASN A 119 3.68 11.29 -11.43
CA ASN A 119 2.42 11.98 -11.11
C ASN A 119 1.88 11.64 -9.71
N ILE A 120 2.77 11.61 -8.71
CA ILE A 120 2.39 11.32 -7.32
C ILE A 120 1.53 12.47 -6.80
N LEU A 121 0.29 12.14 -6.49
CA LEU A 121 -0.67 13.00 -5.82
C LEU A 121 -0.81 12.54 -4.37
N HIS A 122 -0.07 13.20 -3.47
CA HIS A 122 -0.21 13.02 -2.02
C HIS A 122 -1.56 13.61 -1.57
N GLN A 123 -2.38 12.81 -0.91
CA GLN A 123 -3.71 13.17 -0.42
C GLN A 123 -3.82 12.74 1.04
N GLY A 124 -3.10 13.42 1.94
CA GLY A 124 -3.25 13.17 3.37
C GLY A 124 -4.44 13.92 3.98
N GLY A 125 -5.11 13.32 4.97
CA GLY A 125 -6.01 14.01 5.90
C GLY A 125 -7.36 13.33 6.09
N ALA A 126 -8.20 13.87 6.99
CA ALA A 126 -9.44 13.23 7.43
C ALA A 126 -10.49 12.89 6.34
N HIS A 127 -10.28 13.34 5.09
CA HIS A 127 -11.18 13.12 3.96
C HIS A 127 -10.52 12.38 2.79
N ASP A 128 -9.35 11.77 3.01
CA ASP A 128 -8.58 11.01 2.01
C ASP A 128 -9.24 9.67 1.59
N ARG A 129 -10.31 9.27 2.29
CA ARG A 129 -11.04 8.02 2.07
C ARG A 129 -10.12 6.79 2.17
N GLY A 130 -9.07 6.86 2.98
CA GLY A 130 -8.11 5.78 3.18
C GLY A 130 -7.11 5.60 2.03
N VAL A 131 -6.77 6.67 1.31
CA VAL A 131 -5.71 6.66 0.30
C VAL A 131 -4.79 7.85 0.51
N ASP A 132 -3.58 7.60 1.00
CA ASP A 132 -2.62 8.66 1.29
C ASP A 132 -1.95 9.17 0.02
N ALA A 133 -1.79 8.33 -1.01
CA ALA A 133 -1.28 8.79 -2.30
C ALA A 133 -1.82 8.01 -3.50
N ARG A 134 -1.81 8.68 -4.65
CA ARG A 134 -2.11 8.10 -5.95
C ARG A 134 -0.97 8.40 -6.91
N ALA A 135 -0.50 7.40 -7.63
CA ALA A 135 0.59 7.55 -8.58
C ALA A 135 0.31 6.77 -9.86
N ASN A 136 1.01 7.16 -10.91
CA ASN A 136 1.20 6.33 -12.09
C ASN A 136 2.45 5.47 -11.88
N TRP A 137 2.35 4.20 -12.22
CA TRP A 137 3.45 3.26 -12.15
C TRP A 137 3.75 2.75 -13.56
N ASP A 138 4.92 3.12 -14.06
CA ASP A 138 5.45 2.61 -15.32
C ASP A 138 6.15 1.27 -15.05
N LEU A 139 5.66 0.22 -15.69
CA LEU A 139 6.20 -1.13 -15.57
C LEU A 139 7.06 -1.52 -16.78
N ASN A 140 7.25 -0.64 -17.77
CA ASN A 140 7.99 -0.98 -18.98
C ASN A 140 9.46 -1.31 -18.69
N GLN A 141 10.05 -0.70 -17.66
CA GLN A 141 11.43 -1.01 -17.23
C GLN A 141 11.61 -2.44 -16.69
N PHE A 142 10.51 -3.13 -16.37
CA PHE A 142 10.53 -4.51 -15.87
C PHE A 142 10.26 -5.52 -16.97
N LYS A 143 10.11 -5.08 -18.22
CA LYS A 143 10.11 -6.00 -19.36
C LYS A 143 11.54 -6.50 -19.54
N ASP A 144 11.69 -7.80 -19.66
CA ASP A 144 12.98 -8.40 -20.03
C ASP A 144 13.45 -7.76 -21.36
N ALA A 145 14.69 -7.30 -21.39
CA ALA A 145 15.29 -6.70 -22.58
C ALA A 145 15.36 -7.70 -23.75
N ASP A 146 15.56 -8.96 -23.40
CA ASP A 146 15.51 -10.08 -24.32
C ASP A 146 14.22 -10.86 -24.05
N PRO A 147 13.25 -10.88 -24.97
CA PRO A 147 12.18 -11.85 -24.91
C PRO A 147 12.83 -13.21 -25.09
N VAL A 148 13.21 -13.87 -23.98
CA VAL A 148 13.52 -15.29 -24.00
C VAL A 148 12.31 -15.91 -24.68
N GLU A 149 12.52 -16.45 -25.87
CA GLU A 149 11.49 -17.09 -26.69
C GLU A 149 10.82 -18.18 -25.84
N SER A 150 9.86 -17.78 -25.01
CA SER A 150 9.10 -18.68 -24.19
C SER A 150 7.94 -19.10 -25.08
N PRO A 151 7.93 -20.35 -25.58
CA PRO A 151 6.99 -20.79 -26.61
C PRO A 151 5.61 -21.07 -26.03
N VAL A 152 5.24 -20.45 -24.91
CA VAL A 152 4.01 -20.78 -24.20
C VAL A 152 3.03 -19.65 -24.42
N ALA A 153 2.14 -19.86 -25.39
CA ALA A 153 0.86 -19.18 -25.50
C ALA A 153 0.31 -18.97 -24.09
N SER A 154 0.42 -17.76 -23.60
CA SER A 154 0.33 -17.49 -22.19
C SER A 154 -1.15 -17.50 -21.80
N ARG A 155 -1.55 -18.68 -21.33
CA ARG A 155 -2.91 -18.94 -20.91
C ARG A 155 -3.13 -18.13 -19.64
N SER A 156 -4.24 -17.41 -19.62
CA SER A 156 -4.76 -16.80 -18.41
C SER A 156 -4.61 -17.71 -17.18
N ILE A 157 -4.17 -17.16 -16.08
CA ILE A 157 -3.86 -17.87 -14.84
C ILE A 157 -5.12 -17.94 -13.98
N MET A 158 -5.41 -19.10 -13.38
CA MET A 158 -6.49 -19.24 -12.41
C MET A 158 -5.99 -18.86 -11.02
N VAL A 159 -6.60 -17.85 -10.40
CA VAL A 159 -6.29 -17.37 -9.05
C VAL A 159 -7.61 -17.14 -8.31
N ASN A 160 -7.80 -17.77 -7.15
CA ASN A 160 -9.02 -17.64 -6.35
C ASN A 160 -10.30 -17.83 -7.19
N SER A 161 -10.32 -18.87 -8.03
CA SER A 161 -11.41 -19.19 -8.98
C SER A 161 -11.66 -18.13 -10.06
N ARG A 162 -10.76 -17.16 -10.24
CA ARG A 162 -10.83 -16.11 -11.25
C ARG A 162 -9.73 -16.30 -12.30
N ARG A 163 -10.09 -16.04 -13.55
CA ARG A 163 -9.16 -16.09 -14.68
C ARG A 163 -8.50 -14.73 -14.86
N ILE A 164 -7.19 -14.64 -14.63
CA ILE A 164 -6.41 -13.41 -14.73
C ILE A 164 -5.50 -13.48 -15.96
N LYS A 165 -5.56 -12.46 -16.80
CA LYS A 165 -4.61 -12.28 -17.91
C LYS A 165 -3.48 -11.34 -17.49
N PRO A 166 -2.21 -11.80 -17.46
CA PRO A 166 -1.04 -10.97 -17.16
C PRO A 166 -0.98 -9.71 -18.02
N LEU A 167 -0.40 -8.64 -17.48
CA LEU A 167 -0.40 -7.31 -18.10
C LEU A 167 0.36 -7.30 -19.43
N VAL A 168 1.50 -8.00 -19.49
CA VAL A 168 2.37 -8.12 -20.69
C VAL A 168 1.70 -8.78 -21.88
N GLU A 169 0.58 -9.46 -21.68
CA GLU A 169 -0.10 -10.25 -22.72
C GLU A 169 -1.34 -9.55 -23.28
N ARG A 170 -1.70 -8.39 -22.73
CA ARG A 170 -2.92 -7.66 -23.11
C ARG A 170 -2.72 -6.96 -24.45
N LYS A 171 -3.82 -6.66 -25.14
CA LYS A 171 -3.78 -6.01 -26.47
C LYS A 171 -3.02 -4.67 -26.49
N ASN A 172 -2.92 -3.99 -25.35
CA ASN A 172 -2.20 -2.72 -25.18
C ASN A 172 -0.90 -2.90 -24.37
N ALA A 173 -0.23 -4.05 -24.49
CA ALA A 173 0.99 -4.35 -23.74
C ALA A 173 2.18 -3.46 -24.11
N GLU A 174 2.11 -2.71 -25.22
CA GLU A 174 3.14 -1.75 -25.62
C GLU A 174 3.40 -0.70 -24.54
N SER A 175 2.35 -0.25 -23.82
CA SER A 175 2.48 0.71 -22.72
C SER A 175 1.98 0.10 -21.39
N LEU A 176 2.89 -0.42 -20.56
CA LEU A 176 2.54 -0.99 -19.26
C LEU A 176 2.41 0.06 -18.15
N HIS A 177 1.48 0.99 -18.36
CA HIS A 177 1.12 2.00 -17.36
C HIS A 177 -0.08 1.54 -16.53
N VAL A 178 0.13 1.47 -15.23
CA VAL A 178 -0.91 1.15 -14.24
C VAL A 178 -1.01 2.27 -13.21
N LYS A 179 -2.11 2.31 -12.47
CA LYS A 179 -2.23 3.21 -11.32
C LYS A 179 -1.83 2.46 -10.06
N LEU A 180 -1.20 3.18 -9.13
CA LEU A 180 -0.87 2.68 -7.81
C LEU A 180 -1.51 3.59 -6.76
N PHE A 181 -2.37 3.01 -5.92
CA PHE A 181 -2.89 3.68 -4.73
C PHE A 181 -2.07 3.21 -3.54
N VAL A 182 -1.67 4.14 -2.67
CA VAL A 182 -0.81 3.86 -1.52
C VAL A 182 -1.52 4.30 -0.25
N GLN A 183 -1.55 3.41 0.74
CA GLN A 183 -1.87 3.73 2.12
C GLN A 183 -0.65 3.41 2.99
N CYS A 184 -0.13 4.41 3.65
CA CYS A 184 0.89 4.33 4.66
C CYS A 184 0.26 4.08 6.04
N LYS A 185 0.81 3.13 6.79
CA LYS A 185 0.46 2.89 8.19
C LYS A 185 1.73 2.73 9.02
N CYS A 186 2.10 3.80 9.73
CA CYS A 186 3.26 3.84 10.61
C CYS A 186 2.98 3.19 11.97
N TYR A 187 2.79 1.87 11.99
CA TYR A 187 2.55 1.15 13.24
C TYR A 187 3.80 1.10 14.13
N GLU A 188 3.62 1.31 15.43
CA GLU A 188 4.71 1.13 16.39
C GLU A 188 4.95 -0.35 16.72
N LYS A 189 3.89 -1.08 17.05
CA LYS A 189 3.98 -2.47 17.55
C LYS A 189 3.07 -3.45 16.82
N THR A 190 2.03 -2.96 16.15
CA THR A 190 1.00 -3.80 15.55
C THR A 190 1.40 -4.24 14.15
N SER A 191 1.17 -5.53 13.88
CA SER A 191 1.25 -6.09 12.54
C SER A 191 -0.04 -5.82 11.76
N ILE A 192 0.01 -5.97 10.44
CA ILE A 192 -1.19 -5.87 9.59
C ILE A 192 -2.13 -7.05 9.92
N ASP A 193 -3.32 -6.73 10.41
CA ASP A 193 -4.34 -7.68 10.81
C ASP A 193 -5.49 -7.76 9.81
N THR A 194 -6.46 -8.62 10.09
CA THR A 194 -7.64 -8.83 9.23
C THR A 194 -8.51 -7.58 9.10
N ARG A 195 -8.56 -6.75 10.14
CA ARG A 195 -9.31 -5.49 10.12
C ARG A 195 -8.72 -4.55 9.08
N MET A 196 -7.40 -4.37 9.08
CA MET A 196 -6.70 -3.54 8.11
C MET A 196 -6.90 -4.05 6.68
N ILE A 197 -6.87 -5.38 6.46
CA ILE A 197 -7.13 -5.93 5.11
C ILE A 197 -8.56 -5.65 4.64
N ARG A 198 -9.56 -5.76 5.52
CA ARG A 198 -10.96 -5.43 5.18
C ARG A 198 -11.13 -3.95 4.86
N GLU A 199 -10.47 -3.08 5.62
CA GLU A 199 -10.44 -1.64 5.37
C GLU A 199 -9.87 -1.33 3.99
N ILE A 200 -8.67 -1.85 3.67
CA ILE A 200 -8.04 -1.67 2.35
C ILE A 200 -8.92 -2.18 1.21
N ASN A 201 -9.53 -3.36 1.37
CA ASN A 201 -10.43 -3.90 0.35
C ASN A 201 -11.65 -2.99 0.14
N GLY A 202 -12.25 -2.47 1.22
CA GLY A 202 -13.35 -1.52 1.14
C GLY A 202 -12.93 -0.23 0.43
N THR A 203 -11.80 0.35 0.83
CA THR A 203 -11.20 1.52 0.20
C THR A 203 -10.98 1.31 -1.30
N TYR A 204 -10.39 0.17 -1.69
CA TYR A 204 -10.14 -0.15 -3.09
C TYR A 204 -11.44 -0.17 -3.89
N LEU A 205 -12.45 -0.89 -3.41
CA LEU A 205 -13.74 -1.01 -4.10
C LEU A 205 -14.47 0.33 -4.22
N ASN A 206 -14.31 1.22 -3.23
CA ASN A 206 -14.92 2.55 -3.21
C ASN A 206 -14.21 3.56 -4.12
N ASN A 207 -12.90 3.40 -4.34
CA ASN A 207 -12.10 4.36 -5.12
C ASN A 207 -11.77 3.88 -6.54
N VAL A 208 -11.92 2.58 -6.83
CA VAL A 208 -11.57 1.98 -8.13
C VAL A 208 -12.83 1.47 -8.85
N PRO A 209 -13.23 2.12 -9.96
CA PRO A 209 -14.31 1.65 -10.81
C PRO A 209 -14.06 0.22 -11.30
N GLU A 210 -15.11 -0.57 -11.44
CA GLU A 210 -14.98 -2.00 -11.79
C GLU A 210 -14.17 -2.24 -13.08
N ARG A 211 -14.37 -1.39 -14.10
CA ARG A 211 -13.64 -1.44 -15.37
C ARG A 211 -12.11 -1.25 -15.23
N ASP A 212 -11.67 -0.58 -14.17
CA ASP A 212 -10.26 -0.23 -13.96
C ASP A 212 -9.55 -1.21 -13.01
N ARG A 213 -10.29 -2.12 -12.34
CA ARG A 213 -9.74 -3.00 -11.28
C ARG A 213 -8.61 -3.94 -11.72
N SER A 214 -8.40 -4.09 -13.02
CA SER A 214 -7.33 -4.89 -13.59
C SER A 214 -6.08 -4.07 -13.96
N ARG A 215 -6.11 -2.75 -13.71
CA ARG A 215 -5.06 -1.77 -14.04
C ARG A 215 -4.72 -0.83 -12.87
N VAL A 216 -5.29 -1.09 -11.68
CA VAL A 216 -4.98 -0.33 -10.46
C VAL A 216 -4.50 -1.32 -9.42
N PHE A 217 -3.33 -1.07 -8.85
CA PHE A 217 -2.82 -1.81 -7.69
C PHE A 217 -3.06 -0.99 -6.43
N PHE A 218 -3.23 -1.67 -5.31
CA PHE A 218 -3.29 -1.03 -4.00
C PHE A 218 -2.14 -1.52 -3.13
N MET A 219 -1.32 -0.59 -2.66
CA MET A 219 -0.18 -0.85 -1.80
C MET A 219 -0.46 -0.38 -0.39
N ILE A 220 -0.22 -1.24 0.59
CA ILE A 220 -0.02 -0.83 1.97
C ILE A 220 1.47 -0.75 2.27
N ALA A 221 1.92 0.41 2.73
CA ALA A 221 3.27 0.64 3.23
C ALA A 221 3.26 0.64 4.77
N SER A 222 4.06 -0.23 5.39
CA SER A 222 4.17 -0.29 6.85
C SER A 222 5.53 -0.79 7.32
N PRO A 223 5.98 -0.44 8.54
CA PRO A 223 7.25 -0.98 9.07
C PRO A 223 7.12 -2.44 9.50
N ASN A 224 5.92 -2.87 9.86
CA ASN A 224 5.62 -4.20 10.37
C ASN A 224 5.03 -5.09 9.27
N GLY A 225 5.23 -6.41 9.41
CA GLY A 225 4.64 -7.41 8.53
C GLY A 225 3.19 -7.76 8.89
N PHE A 226 2.73 -8.89 8.37
CA PHE A 226 1.38 -9.40 8.62
C PHE A 226 1.28 -10.28 9.86
N THR A 227 0.12 -10.27 10.50
CA THR A 227 -0.33 -11.40 11.32
C THR A 227 -0.62 -12.61 10.42
N LYS A 228 -0.60 -13.84 10.97
CA LYS A 228 -0.91 -15.06 10.19
C LYS A 228 -2.28 -14.97 9.50
N GLN A 229 -3.30 -14.52 10.23
CA GLN A 229 -4.64 -14.38 9.67
C GLN A 229 -4.75 -13.20 8.72
N GLY A 230 -4.11 -12.06 9.02
CA GLY A 230 -4.05 -10.91 8.10
C GLY A 230 -3.42 -11.29 6.76
N ARG A 231 -2.35 -12.10 6.77
CA ARG A 231 -1.74 -12.64 5.56
C ARG A 231 -2.69 -13.52 4.77
N ARG A 232 -3.40 -14.44 5.42
CA ARG A 232 -4.43 -15.27 4.76
C ARG A 232 -5.51 -14.41 4.09
N ASP A 233 -6.03 -13.40 4.79
CA ASP A 233 -7.06 -12.53 4.25
C ASP A 233 -6.53 -11.67 3.08
N PHE A 234 -5.26 -11.26 3.13
CA PHE A 234 -4.58 -10.53 2.06
C PHE A 234 -4.42 -11.40 0.80
N ASP A 235 -3.97 -12.64 0.96
CA ASP A 235 -3.75 -13.60 -0.14
C ASP A 235 -5.07 -14.04 -0.79
N ASN A 236 -6.14 -14.13 0.01
CA ASN A 236 -7.48 -14.47 -0.47
C ASN A 236 -8.23 -13.27 -1.09
N SER A 237 -7.68 -12.06 -1.04
CA SER A 237 -8.30 -10.90 -1.67
C SER A 237 -8.41 -11.09 -3.18
N SER A 238 -9.52 -10.63 -3.75
CA SER A 238 -9.72 -10.58 -5.20
C SER A 238 -9.18 -9.32 -5.85
N ASN A 239 -8.69 -8.38 -5.04
CA ASN A 239 -8.05 -7.14 -5.49
C ASN A 239 -6.53 -7.34 -5.63
N PRO A 240 -5.87 -6.64 -6.56
CA PRO A 240 -4.42 -6.70 -6.71
C PRO A 240 -3.73 -5.89 -5.60
N LEU A 241 -3.37 -6.58 -4.52
CA LEU A 241 -2.80 -5.95 -3.34
C LEU A 241 -1.29 -6.17 -3.26
N ILE A 242 -0.60 -5.15 -2.76
CA ILE A 242 0.83 -5.13 -2.52
C ILE A 242 1.08 -4.70 -1.07
N HIS A 243 2.02 -5.34 -0.39
CA HIS A 243 2.57 -4.86 0.87
C HIS A 243 4.03 -4.51 0.67
N CYS A 244 4.39 -3.28 1.01
CA CYS A 244 5.75 -2.79 1.00
C CYS A 244 6.19 -2.54 2.44
N GLN A 245 7.19 -3.28 2.90
CA GLN A 245 7.72 -3.09 4.24
C GLN A 245 8.81 -2.03 4.22
N ILE A 246 8.56 -0.87 4.83
CA ILE A 246 9.49 0.28 4.81
C ILE A 246 9.87 0.67 6.23
N ASP A 247 11.17 0.83 6.45
CA ASP A 247 11.72 1.26 7.72
C ASP A 247 11.22 2.66 8.15
N LYS A 248 11.01 2.83 9.45
CA LYS A 248 10.78 4.16 10.04
C LYS A 248 12.11 4.89 10.16
N MET A 249 12.10 6.18 9.86
CA MET A 249 13.19 7.06 10.26
C MET A 249 13.15 7.22 11.77
N ASN A 250 14.28 7.00 12.44
CA ASN A 250 14.43 7.20 13.88
C ASN A 250 15.44 8.31 14.12
N ILE A 251 15.21 9.13 15.14
CA ILE A 251 16.18 10.14 15.55
C ILE A 251 17.37 9.41 16.19
N VAL A 252 18.57 9.62 15.62
CA VAL A 252 19.84 9.02 16.09
C VAL A 252 20.46 9.89 17.17
N ASP A 253 20.49 11.20 16.94
CA ASP A 253 21.04 12.16 17.90
C ASP A 253 19.92 12.89 18.63
N THR A 254 19.70 12.50 19.88
CA THR A 254 18.73 13.13 20.78
C THR A 254 19.21 14.48 21.32
N ARG A 255 20.49 14.84 21.13
CA ARG A 255 21.04 16.15 21.47
C ARG A 255 20.82 17.16 20.36
N GLY A 256 20.67 16.67 19.12
CA GLY A 256 20.38 17.48 17.94
C GLY A 256 18.91 17.93 17.87
N SER A 257 18.64 18.87 16.97
CA SER A 257 17.27 19.28 16.64
C SER A 257 16.55 18.11 15.97
N GLY A 258 15.43 17.65 16.54
CA GLY A 258 14.53 16.66 15.91
C GLY A 258 13.82 17.18 14.64
N TYR A 259 14.24 18.32 14.10
CA TYR A 259 13.78 18.87 12.83
C TYR A 259 14.90 18.92 11.77
N ASP A 260 16.13 18.50 12.13
CA ASP A 260 17.22 18.34 11.18
C ASP A 260 17.18 16.94 10.59
N ILE A 261 17.09 16.85 9.26
CA ILE A 261 17.02 15.58 8.53
C ILE A 261 18.29 14.73 8.73
N THR A 262 19.44 15.36 8.98
CA THR A 262 20.71 14.67 9.20
C THR A 262 20.74 13.89 10.51
N ASN A 263 19.84 14.20 11.45
CA ASN A 263 19.70 13.49 12.72
C ASN A 263 18.85 12.21 12.62
N TYR A 264 18.37 11.85 11.43
CA TYR A 264 17.53 10.67 11.23
C TYR A 264 18.29 9.50 10.60
N THR A 265 17.95 8.27 11.01
CA THR A 265 18.36 7.07 10.29
C THR A 265 17.75 7.07 8.89
N PRO A 266 18.50 6.72 7.84
CA PRO A 266 17.91 6.53 6.52
C PRO A 266 16.88 5.40 6.56
N SER A 267 15.73 5.63 5.94
CA SER A 267 14.72 4.60 5.69
C SER A 267 15.05 3.82 4.43
N ARG A 268 14.53 2.58 4.36
CA ARG A 268 14.71 1.68 3.23
C ARG A 268 13.53 0.75 3.05
N ILE A 269 13.37 0.26 1.83
CA ILE A 269 12.44 -0.83 1.51
C ILE A 269 13.08 -2.16 1.94
N ARG A 270 12.49 -2.82 2.94
CA ARG A 270 12.97 -4.12 3.45
C ARG A 270 12.48 -5.30 2.63
N SER A 271 11.19 -5.27 2.32
CA SER A 271 10.51 -6.35 1.62
C SER A 271 9.34 -5.82 0.81
N PHE A 272 8.98 -6.59 -0.20
CA PHE A 272 7.82 -6.34 -1.05
C PHE A 272 7.09 -7.66 -1.22
N TYR A 273 5.79 -7.63 -1.08
CA TYR A 273 4.96 -8.81 -1.14
C TYR A 273 3.71 -8.55 -1.95
N CYS A 274 3.53 -9.30 -3.04
CA CYS A 274 2.34 -9.27 -3.88
C CYS A 274 1.39 -10.39 -3.45
N ASN A 275 0.09 -10.10 -3.38
CA ASN A 275 -0.88 -11.17 -3.27
C ASN A 275 -0.98 -11.96 -4.59
N PRO A 276 -1.60 -13.14 -4.61
CA PRO A 276 -1.69 -13.98 -5.82
C PRO A 276 -2.31 -13.28 -7.03
N VAL A 277 -3.25 -12.36 -6.82
CA VAL A 277 -3.88 -11.58 -7.90
C VAL A 277 -2.88 -10.59 -8.51
N ALA A 278 -2.17 -9.82 -7.68
CA ALA A 278 -1.15 -8.89 -8.12
C ALA A 278 0.00 -9.61 -8.81
N GLU A 279 0.46 -10.73 -8.25
CA GLU A 279 1.52 -11.56 -8.84
C GLU A 279 1.13 -12.11 -10.21
N ALA A 280 -0.11 -12.60 -10.37
CA ALA A 280 -0.61 -13.04 -11.66
C ALA A 280 -0.71 -11.92 -12.69
N LEU A 281 -1.05 -10.69 -12.28
CA LEU A 281 -1.05 -9.53 -13.18
C LEU A 281 0.37 -9.14 -13.61
N LEU A 282 1.33 -9.20 -12.69
CA LEU A 282 2.73 -8.84 -12.92
C LEU A 282 3.58 -9.98 -13.51
N LYS A 283 2.99 -11.15 -13.77
CA LYS A 283 3.72 -12.28 -14.37
C LYS A 283 4.31 -11.89 -15.72
N GLY A 284 5.57 -12.26 -15.93
CA GLY A 284 6.34 -11.90 -17.13
C GLY A 284 7.03 -10.53 -17.02
N LEU A 285 7.01 -9.91 -15.84
CA LEU A 285 7.82 -8.73 -15.53
C LEU A 285 8.82 -9.09 -14.43
N ASP A 286 10.06 -8.61 -14.56
CA ASP A 286 11.07 -8.74 -13.51
C ASP A 286 11.03 -7.56 -12.53
N TRP A 287 9.89 -7.40 -11.88
CA TRP A 287 9.70 -6.40 -10.82
C TRP A 287 10.46 -6.74 -9.53
N ASN A 288 11.01 -7.95 -9.42
CA ASN A 288 11.76 -8.40 -8.25
C ASN A 288 13.22 -7.93 -8.26
N LEU A 289 13.82 -7.66 -9.43
CA LEU A 289 15.19 -7.16 -9.56
C LEU A 289 15.40 -5.83 -8.82
N THR A 290 14.41 -4.95 -8.84
CA THR A 290 14.42 -3.67 -8.13
C THR A 290 14.80 -3.81 -6.66
N LEU A 291 14.29 -4.84 -5.98
CA LEU A 291 14.54 -5.07 -4.56
C LEU A 291 15.92 -5.68 -4.30
N LYS A 292 16.52 -6.34 -5.30
CA LYS A 292 17.87 -6.91 -5.21
C LYS A 292 18.92 -5.81 -5.32
N HIS A 293 18.74 -4.83 -6.20
CA HIS A 293 19.69 -3.73 -6.36
C HIS A 293 19.74 -2.82 -5.12
N SER A 294 18.61 -2.57 -4.46
CA SER A 294 18.59 -1.84 -3.18
C SER A 294 19.40 -2.55 -2.08
N ARG A 295 19.55 -3.88 -2.13
CA ARG A 295 20.38 -4.66 -1.18
C ARG A 295 21.87 -4.68 -1.54
N GLN A 296 22.22 -4.60 -2.83
CA GLN A 296 23.63 -4.67 -3.26
C GLN A 296 24.35 -3.34 -3.05
N ALA A 297 23.68 -2.20 -3.24
CA ALA A 297 24.23 -0.89 -2.90
C ALA A 297 24.62 -0.76 -1.41
N GLU A 298 23.98 -1.53 -0.52
CA GLU A 298 24.29 -1.55 0.92
C GLU A 298 25.61 -2.25 1.27
N ILE A 299 26.01 -3.27 0.52
CA ILE A 299 27.25 -4.01 0.78
C ILE A 299 28.45 -3.13 0.41
N SER A 300 28.35 -2.42 -0.71
CA SER A 300 29.42 -1.54 -1.19
C SER A 300 29.69 -0.36 -0.26
N HIS A 301 28.66 0.20 0.41
CA HIS A 301 28.82 1.34 1.33
C HIS A 301 29.27 0.97 2.74
N ARG A 302 29.18 -0.30 3.16
CA ARG A 302 29.65 -0.75 4.48
C ARG A 302 31.08 -1.30 4.47
N THR A 303 31.69 -1.41 3.30
CA THR A 303 33.04 -2.00 3.11
C THR A 303 34.10 -0.92 2.84
N VAL A 304 33.78 0.36 3.08
CA VAL A 304 34.69 1.51 2.95
C VAL A 304 34.92 2.13 4.31
#